data_AF-A0A974UDQ2-F1
#
_entry.id   AF-A0A974UDQ2-F1
#
_cell.length_a   1.000
_cell.length_b   1.000
_cell.length_c   1.000
_cell.angle_alpha   90.00
_cell.angle_beta   90.00
_cell.angle_gamma   90.00
#
_symmetry.space_group_name_H-M   'P 1'
#
loop_
_entity.id
_entity.type
_entity.pdbx_description
1 polymer ?
#
loop_
_entity_poly.entity_id
_entity_poly.type
_entity_poly.pdbx_seq_one_letter_code
_entity_poly.pdbx_strand_id
1 'polypeptide(L)'
;MGRTLPSATQIMQQDEAALARFRRALRRSDQLILDDLFNAAQKHLSAAAYAANILPFESFLLSMLLEEHKEVLRLRESVENLQKRHDCV
;
A
#
# COMPACT_ATOMS: atom_id res chain seq x y z
N MET A 1 -25.92 12.48 -21.09
CA MET A 1 -25.45 12.59 -19.69
C MET A 1 -24.00 12.12 -19.66
N GLY A 2 -23.05 13.07 -19.68
CA GLY A 2 -21.62 12.77 -19.75
C GLY A 2 -21.18 11.97 -18.53
N ARG A 3 -20.49 10.86 -18.74
CA ARG A 3 -19.94 10.03 -17.66
C ARG A 3 -18.85 10.87 -16.98
N THR A 4 -19.09 11.33 -15.76
CA THR A 4 -18.03 11.87 -14.91
C THR A 4 -16.98 10.79 -14.74
N LEU A 5 -15.73 11.09 -15.10
CA LEU A 5 -14.62 10.18 -14.84
C LEU A 5 -14.51 10.00 -13.32
N PRO A 6 -14.51 8.76 -12.81
CA PRO A 6 -14.38 8.53 -11.39
C PRO A 6 -13.00 9.02 -10.93
N SER A 7 -12.97 9.71 -9.79
CA SER A 7 -11.71 10.12 -9.16
C SER A 7 -10.90 8.91 -8.70
N ALA A 8 -9.59 9.06 -8.57
CA ALA A 8 -8.71 8.00 -8.07
C ALA A 8 -9.18 7.43 -6.72
N THR A 9 -9.76 8.27 -5.84
CA THR A 9 -10.35 7.85 -4.56
C THR A 9 -11.57 6.95 -4.75
N GLN A 10 -12.46 7.30 -5.69
CA GLN A 10 -13.65 6.48 -5.97
C GLN A 10 -13.27 5.13 -6.57
N ILE A 11 -12.22 5.10 -7.39
CA ILE A 11 -11.71 3.84 -7.92
C ILE A 11 -11.11 2.98 -6.80
N MET A 12 -10.32 3.58 -5.91
CA MET A 12 -9.76 2.87 -4.74
C MET A 12 -10.85 2.25 -3.86
N GLN A 13 -11.93 3.00 -3.59
CA GLN A 13 -13.07 2.50 -2.81
C GLN A 13 -13.77 1.33 -3.51
N GLN A 14 -13.86 1.34 -4.84
CA GLN A 14 -14.43 0.23 -5.61
C GLN A 14 -13.53 -1.01 -5.53
N ASP A 15 -12.22 -0.83 -5.64
CA ASP A 15 -11.24 -1.92 -5.54
C ASP A 15 -11.21 -2.53 -4.12
N GLU A 16 -11.25 -1.70 -3.08
CA GLU A 16 -11.34 -2.15 -1.69
C GLU A 16 -12.65 -2.92 -1.45
N ALA A 17 -13.77 -2.43 -1.98
CA ALA A 17 -15.06 -3.12 -1.90
C ALA A 17 -15.04 -4.48 -2.63
N ALA A 18 -14.35 -4.57 -3.77
CA ALA A 18 -14.17 -5.83 -4.49
C ALA A 18 -13.37 -6.85 -3.66
N LEU A 19 -12.39 -6.39 -2.88
CA LEU A 19 -11.59 -7.22 -1.98
C LEU A 19 -12.25 -7.50 -0.62
N ALA A 20 -13.42 -6.94 -0.33
CA ALA A 20 -14.09 -7.13 0.96
C ALA A 20 -14.35 -8.61 1.31
N ARG A 21 -14.64 -9.45 0.31
CA ARG A 21 -14.82 -10.91 0.54
C ARG A 21 -13.51 -11.60 0.89
N PHE A 22 -12.43 -11.23 0.20
CA PHE A 22 -11.08 -11.72 0.49
C PHE A 22 -10.65 -11.32 1.90
N ARG A 23 -10.81 -10.03 2.25
CA ARG A 23 -10.51 -9.52 3.60
C ARG A 23 -11.27 -10.29 4.69
N ARG A 24 -12.56 -10.56 4.51
CA ARG A 24 -13.35 -11.32 5.50
C ARG A 24 -12.88 -12.76 5.69
N ALA A 25 -12.26 -13.37 4.69
CA ALA A 25 -11.70 -14.72 4.79
C ALA A 25 -10.36 -14.76 5.55
N LEU A 26 -9.70 -13.61 5.74
CA LEU A 26 -8.46 -13.50 6.50
C LEU A 26 -8.69 -13.56 8.00
N ARG A 27 -7.65 -13.95 8.76
CA ARG A 27 -7.64 -13.83 10.22
C ARG A 27 -7.69 -12.35 10.63
N ARG A 28 -8.16 -12.06 11.84
CA ARG A 28 -8.28 -10.69 12.34
C ARG A 28 -6.94 -9.92 12.33
N SER A 29 -5.82 -10.60 12.62
CA SER A 29 -4.47 -10.01 12.51
C SER A 29 -4.19 -9.52 11.09
N ASP A 30 -4.48 -10.37 10.11
CA ASP A 30 -4.12 -10.15 8.71
C ASP A 30 -5.08 -9.13 8.06
N GLN A 31 -6.31 -9.04 8.56
CA GLN A 31 -7.25 -7.97 8.20
C GLN A 31 -6.68 -6.59 8.55
N LEU A 32 -6.12 -6.43 9.76
CA LEU A 32 -5.53 -5.16 10.18
C LEU A 32 -4.31 -4.79 9.33
N ILE A 33 -3.46 -5.77 9.01
CA ILE A 33 -2.30 -5.56 8.12
C ILE A 33 -2.77 -5.11 6.74
N LEU A 34 -3.79 -5.76 6.19
CA LEU A 34 -4.35 -5.40 4.89
C LEU A 34 -4.92 -3.96 4.89
N ASP A 35 -5.56 -3.55 5.97
CA ASP A 35 -6.10 -2.19 6.12
C ASP A 35 -5.00 -1.13 6.17
N ASP A 36 -3.91 -1.42 6.89
CA ASP A 36 -2.75 -0.56 6.95
C ASP A 36 -2.08 -0.41 5.58
N LEU A 37 -2.03 -1.49 4.79
CA LEU A 37 -1.53 -1.46 3.40
C LEU A 37 -2.40 -0.56 2.51
N PHE A 38 -3.73 -0.62 2.62
CA PHE A 38 -4.63 0.28 1.86
C PHE A 38 -4.43 1.74 2.27
N ASN A 39 -4.29 2.02 3.57
CA ASN A 39 -4.00 3.36 4.06
C ASN A 39 -2.65 3.88 3.56
N ALA A 40 -1.63 3.02 3.49
CA ALA A 40 -0.32 3.36 2.94
C ALA A 40 -0.40 3.66 1.44
N ALA A 41 -1.15 2.86 0.67
CA ALA A 41 -1.36 3.06 -0.76
C ALA A 41 -2.09 4.37 -1.07
N GLN A 42 -2.99 4.83 -0.19
CA GLN A 42 -3.69 6.10 -0.35
C GLN A 42 -2.75 7.31 -0.48
N LYS A 43 -1.53 7.24 0.09
CA LYS A 43 -0.52 8.30 -0.04
C LYS A 43 -0.01 8.49 -1.46
N HIS A 44 -0.17 7.47 -2.31
CA HIS A 44 0.30 7.43 -3.70
C HIS A 44 -0.83 7.65 -4.72
N LEU A 45 -2.03 8.02 -4.27
CA LEU A 45 -3.19 8.26 -5.12
C LEU A 45 -2.91 9.28 -6.24
N SER A 46 -2.13 10.31 -5.92
CA SER A 46 -1.73 11.35 -6.86
C SER A 46 -0.83 10.80 -7.96
N ALA A 47 0.10 9.89 -7.64
CA ALA A 47 0.98 9.23 -8.59
C ALA A 47 0.24 8.20 -9.45
N ALA A 48 -0.69 7.44 -8.85
CA ALA A 48 -1.54 6.48 -9.56
C ALA A 48 -2.45 7.18 -10.60
N ALA A 49 -2.92 8.40 -10.32
CA ALA A 49 -3.70 9.20 -11.27
C ALA A 49 -2.90 9.58 -12.54
N TYR A 50 -1.56 9.61 -12.47
CA TYR A 50 -0.70 9.84 -13.63
C TYR A 50 -0.37 8.58 -14.43
N ALA A 51 -0.61 7.39 -13.87
CA ALA A 51 -0.36 6.11 -14.54
C ALA A 51 -1.48 5.81 -15.56
N ALA A 52 -1.47 6.50 -16.71
CA ALA A 52 -2.53 6.43 -17.71
C ALA A 52 -2.74 5.04 -18.37
N ASN A 53 -1.81 4.09 -18.17
CA ASN A 53 -1.79 2.79 -18.84
C ASN A 53 -1.88 1.57 -17.89
N ILE A 54 -1.89 1.76 -16.58
CA ILE A 54 -1.91 0.68 -15.58
C ILE A 54 -3.32 0.59 -15.00
N LEU A 55 -3.84 -0.63 -14.77
CA LEU A 55 -5.13 -0.76 -14.09
C LEU A 55 -5.02 -0.11 -12.70
N PRO A 56 -6.00 0.67 -12.25
CA PRO A 56 -5.92 1.38 -10.96
C PRO A 56 -5.52 0.48 -9.78
N PHE A 57 -6.04 -0.75 -9.76
CA PHE A 57 -5.66 -1.77 -8.77
C PHE A 57 -4.17 -2.15 -8.81
N GLU A 58 -3.58 -2.32 -9.99
CA GLU A 58 -2.16 -2.62 -10.15
C GLU A 58 -1.29 -1.46 -9.63
N SER A 59 -1.73 -0.21 -9.83
CA SER A 59 -1.07 0.98 -9.26
C SER A 59 -1.13 0.98 -7.73
N PHE A 60 -2.24 0.55 -7.14
CA PHE A 60 -2.35 0.39 -5.68
C PHE A 60 -1.44 -0.72 -5.15
N LEU A 61 -1.39 -1.87 -5.81
CA LEU A 61 -0.47 -2.95 -5.44
C LEU A 61 0.99 -2.50 -5.50
N LEU A 62 1.39 -1.80 -6.57
CA LEU A 62 2.75 -1.24 -6.68
C LEU A 62 3.05 -0.25 -5.56
N SER A 63 2.07 0.56 -5.18
CA SER A 63 2.20 1.53 -4.08
C SER A 63 2.37 0.83 -2.72
N MET A 64 1.62 -0.24 -2.46
CA MET A 64 1.78 -1.08 -1.27
C MET A 64 3.18 -1.70 -1.22
N LEU A 65 3.61 -2.32 -2.33
CA LEU A 65 4.95 -2.91 -2.43
C LEU A 65 6.07 -1.88 -2.24
N LEU A 66 5.89 -0.66 -2.74
CA LEU A 66 6.84 0.43 -2.59
C LEU A 66 6.97 0.85 -1.11
N GLU A 67 5.87 0.98 -0.38
CA GLU A 67 5.90 1.32 1.04
C GLU A 67 6.51 0.19 1.88
N GLU A 68 6.17 -1.07 1.59
CA GLU A 68 6.81 -2.22 2.24
C GLU A 68 8.31 -2.28 1.98
N HIS A 69 8.76 -1.99 0.75
CA HIS A 69 10.18 -1.94 0.44
C HIS A 69 10.91 -0.84 1.22
N LYS A 70 10.28 0.34 1.38
CA LYS A 70 10.83 1.43 2.21
C LYS A 70 10.94 1.00 3.68
N GLU A 71 9.95 0.30 4.21
CA GLU A 71 9.98 -0.21 5.58
C GLU A 71 11.12 -1.22 5.77
N VAL A 72 11.28 -2.16 4.83
CA VAL A 72 12.39 -3.12 4.85
C VAL A 72 13.75 -2.42 4.83
N LEU A 73 13.92 -1.37 4.02
CA LEU A 73 15.17 -0.60 3.99
C LEU A 73 15.43 0.10 5.34
N ARG A 74 14.43 0.75 5.94
CA ARG A 74 14.55 1.40 7.25
C ARG A 74 14.88 0.41 8.37
N LEU A 75 14.25 -0.77 8.35
CA LEU A 75 14.53 -1.83 9.32
C LEU A 75 15.96 -2.37 9.15
N ARG A 76 16.43 -2.57 7.93
CA ARG A 76 17.81 -2.99 7.65
C ARG A 76 18.82 -1.98 8.17
N GLU A 77 18.60 -0.70 7.91
CA GLU A 77 19.46 0.38 8.41
C GLU A 77 19.45 0.43 9.95
N SER A 78 18.28 0.26 10.57
CA SER A 78 18.14 0.22 12.03
C SER A 78 18.91 -0.95 12.64
N VAL A 79 18.83 -2.14 12.04
CA VAL A 79 19.58 -3.33 12.47
C VAL A 79 21.08 -3.10 12.32
N GLU A 80 21.54 -2.57 11.18
CA GLU A 80 22.96 -2.29 10.95
C GLU A 80 23.50 -1.27 11.98
N ASN A 81 22.72 -0.23 12.29
CA ASN A 81 23.09 0.77 13.29
C ASN A 81 23.15 0.18 14.71
N LEU A 82 22.22 -0.73 15.06
CA LEU A 82 22.25 -1.43 16.35
C LEU A 82 23.44 -2.38 16.46
N GLN A 83 23.79 -3.09 15.38
CA GLN A 83 24.96 -3.96 15.33
C GLN A 83 26.26 -3.16 15.53
N LYS A 84 26.44 -2.05 14.78
CA LYS A 84 27.61 -1.15 14.95
C LYS A 84 27.76 -0.63 16.37
N ARG A 85 26.66 -0.33 17.06
CA ARG A 85 26.69 0.12 18.46
C ARG A 85 27.11 -0.98 19.43
N HIS A 86 26.78 -2.23 19.13
CA HIS A 86 27.15 -3.38 19.96
C HIS A 86 28.62 -3.79 19.72
N ASP A 87 29.13 -3.66 18.51
CA ASP A 87 30.53 -3.99 18.17
C ASP A 87 31.55 -2.93 18.63
N CYS A 88 31.09 -1.73 19.01
CA CYS A 88 31.92 -0.67 19.59
C CYS A 88 32.05 -0.72 21.12
N VAL A 89 31.49 -1.75 21.78
CA VAL A 89 31.59 -1.99 23.24
C VAL A 89 32.47 -3.21 23.50
#